data_AF-A0A941G4Y9-F1
#
_entry.id   AF-A0A941G4Y9-F1
#
_cell.length_a   1.000
_cell.length_b   1.000
_cell.length_c   1.000
_cell.angle_alpha   90.00
_cell.angle_beta   90.00
_cell.angle_gamma   90.00
#
_symmetry.space_group_name_H-M   'P 1'
#
loop_
_entity.id
_entity.type
_entity.pdbx_description
1 polymer ?
#
loop_
_entity_poly.entity_id
_entity_poly.type
_entity_poly.pdbx_seq_one_letter_code
_entity_poly.pdbx_strand_id
1 'polypeptide(L)'
;MDTPQHTFLDVAGQRLMRLADNGPLLAGEQDVADLLGLTWGEDVDWIVLPVCRLPTDFFRLETRIAGNMLQKLTNYRMKCAIVGDISAPLAASSALRDFVRESNQGRAVWFADDMDALGQRFAQACATATAAKSDIYQFQRGNAPLLISIPHLGSQLPDAQRARMTEAGLRSGDTDWHLDTLYGWARALGASVLGARYSRYVVDLNRPSDDASLYPGQTKTGLCPTHTFRGEPIYQDGAEPDEAERARRLDAYWRPYHDKLRLEIERIRAEHGAVLLWEAHSIASVLPRLFEGKLPDLNVGTADGASCAPDVLDAIRQRLEGAAPYTWAVNGRFKGGHITRHYGKPGDEVHAVQLEMCQSTYMDETYPYAYRSDLAARVTPVVEGMVGAALERISARGR
;
A
#
# COMPACT_ATOMS: atom_id res chain seq x y z
N MET A 1 36.93 32.26 3.72
CA MET A 1 35.65 31.55 3.92
C MET A 1 35.87 30.16 3.38
N ASP A 2 35.77 29.14 4.23
CA ASP A 2 35.92 27.75 3.81
C ASP A 2 34.81 27.41 2.80
N THR A 3 35.20 26.91 1.63
CA THR A 3 34.26 26.38 0.65
C THR A 3 33.55 25.17 1.26
N PRO A 4 32.21 25.08 1.22
CA PRO A 4 31.49 23.93 1.77
C PRO A 4 32.00 22.62 1.15
N GLN A 5 32.30 21.62 1.98
CA GLN A 5 32.79 20.32 1.51
C GLN A 5 31.71 19.47 0.82
N HIS A 6 30.44 19.84 0.98
CA HIS A 6 29.27 19.23 0.37
C HIS A 6 28.09 20.21 0.29
N THR A 7 27.08 19.86 -0.49
CA THR A 7 25.82 20.60 -0.67
C THR A 7 24.64 19.64 -0.64
N PHE A 8 23.51 20.07 -0.09
CA PHE A 8 22.24 19.32 -0.15
C PHE A 8 21.38 19.79 -1.33
N LEU A 9 20.76 18.85 -2.02
CA LEU A 9 19.90 19.10 -3.18
C LEU A 9 18.64 18.24 -3.06
N ASP A 10 17.48 18.80 -3.41
CA ASP A 10 16.24 18.04 -3.50
C ASP A 10 15.91 17.77 -4.97
N VAL A 11 15.85 16.50 -5.36
CA VAL A 11 15.63 16.07 -6.75
C VAL A 11 14.53 15.03 -6.79
N ALA A 12 13.43 15.34 -7.48
CA ALA A 12 12.25 14.46 -7.61
C ALA A 12 11.72 13.88 -6.28
N GLY A 13 11.78 14.68 -5.20
CA GLY A 13 11.35 14.26 -3.86
C GLY A 13 12.35 13.34 -3.13
N GLN A 14 13.61 13.33 -3.54
CA GLN A 14 14.72 12.69 -2.83
C GLN A 14 15.69 13.76 -2.36
N ARG A 15 16.21 13.61 -1.13
CA ARG A 15 17.23 14.49 -0.56
C ARG A 15 18.62 13.92 -0.82
N LEU A 16 19.42 14.65 -1.58
CA LEU A 16 20.76 14.26 -2.02
C LEU A 16 21.82 15.06 -1.26
N MET A 17 22.88 14.39 -0.79
CA MET A 17 24.10 15.04 -0.33
C MET A 17 25.19 14.91 -1.40
N ARG A 18 25.50 16.00 -2.10
CA ARG A 18 26.55 16.05 -3.12
C ARG A 18 27.86 16.53 -2.53
N LEU A 19 28.93 15.76 -2.74
CA LEU A 19 30.28 16.19 -2.36
C LEU A 19 30.83 17.24 -3.33
N ALA A 20 31.60 18.19 -2.80
CA ALA A 20 32.30 19.15 -3.63
C ALA A 20 33.40 18.48 -4.48
N ASP A 21 33.58 18.93 -5.71
CA ASP A 21 34.52 18.32 -6.67
C ASP A 21 35.98 18.47 -6.23
N ASN A 22 36.30 19.49 -5.44
CA ASN A 22 37.66 19.87 -5.02
C ASN A 22 38.11 19.29 -3.66
N GLY A 23 37.38 18.33 -3.09
CA GLY A 23 37.75 17.69 -1.83
C GLY A 23 38.74 16.52 -1.97
N PRO A 24 39.13 15.89 -0.84
CA PRO A 24 40.10 14.78 -0.83
C PRO A 24 39.57 13.52 -1.52
N LEU A 25 40.46 12.73 -2.12
CA LEU A 25 40.10 11.43 -2.72
C LEU A 25 39.52 10.48 -1.66
N LEU A 26 38.54 9.68 -2.08
CA LEU A 26 37.93 8.61 -1.31
C LEU A 26 38.67 7.31 -1.62
N ALA A 27 39.77 7.07 -0.91
CA ALA A 27 40.72 6.01 -1.23
C ALA A 27 40.52 4.72 -0.41
N GLY A 28 39.68 4.75 0.63
CA GLY A 28 39.45 3.59 1.46
C GLY A 28 38.17 3.61 2.30
N GLU A 29 38.01 2.58 3.12
CA GLU A 29 36.81 2.37 3.92
C GLU A 29 36.61 3.40 5.04
N GLN A 30 37.69 4.07 5.48
CA GLN A 30 37.60 5.12 6.49
C GLN A 30 36.91 6.36 5.90
N ASP A 31 37.24 6.73 4.67
CA ASP A 31 36.61 7.86 3.98
C ASP A 31 35.10 7.65 3.83
N VAL A 32 34.68 6.41 3.56
CA VAL A 32 33.24 6.06 3.50
C VAL A 32 32.57 6.16 4.87
N ALA A 33 33.26 5.81 5.96
CA ALA A 33 32.72 5.96 7.31
C ALA A 33 32.54 7.44 7.68
N ASP A 34 33.50 8.28 7.30
CA ASP A 34 33.43 9.72 7.53
C ASP A 34 32.28 10.35 6.73
N LEU A 35 32.07 9.92 5.47
CA LEU A 35 30.92 10.32 4.66
C LEU A 35 29.58 9.95 5.28
N LEU A 36 29.45 8.75 5.85
CA LEU A 36 28.24 8.33 6.54
C LEU A 36 27.98 9.20 7.78
N GLY A 37 29.03 9.61 8.49
CA GLY A 37 28.94 10.55 9.60
C GLY A 37 28.30 11.89 9.20
N LEU A 38 28.60 12.40 8.00
CA LEU A 38 28.02 13.64 7.47
C LEU A 38 26.52 13.53 7.16
N THR A 39 25.99 12.31 6.98
CA THR A 39 24.56 12.11 6.72
C THR A 39 23.71 12.05 7.98
N TRP A 40 24.33 11.95 9.16
CA TRP A 40 23.62 11.75 10.42
C TRP A 40 22.79 12.98 10.80
N GLY A 41 21.47 12.82 10.86
CA GLY A 41 20.53 13.88 11.26
C GLY A 41 20.06 14.79 10.11
N GLU A 42 20.46 14.49 8.87
CA GLU A 42 20.18 15.34 7.70
C GLU A 42 19.15 14.73 6.71
N ASP A 43 18.49 13.62 7.08
CA ASP A 43 17.50 12.88 6.28
C ASP A 43 17.92 12.65 4.82
N VAL A 44 19.18 12.26 4.61
CA VAL A 44 19.76 12.03 3.28
C VAL A 44 19.30 10.69 2.71
N ASP A 45 18.68 10.72 1.53
CA ASP A 45 18.29 9.53 0.77
C ASP A 45 19.44 8.98 -0.08
N TRP A 46 20.30 9.87 -0.61
CA TRP A 46 21.36 9.55 -1.57
C TRP A 46 22.62 10.38 -1.35
N ILE A 47 23.79 9.73 -1.47
CA ILE A 47 25.08 10.42 -1.55
C ILE A 47 25.51 10.52 -3.02
N VAL A 48 25.86 11.72 -3.48
CA VAL A 48 26.41 11.93 -4.82
C VAL A 48 27.94 12.08 -4.74
N LEU A 49 28.64 11.13 -5.36
CA LEU A 49 30.09 11.03 -5.41
C LEU A 49 30.61 11.48 -6.79
N PRO A 50 31.28 12.64 -6.89
CA PRO A 50 31.92 13.04 -8.14
C PRO A 50 33.05 12.06 -8.53
N VAL A 51 33.15 11.70 -9.81
CA VAL A 51 34.20 10.80 -10.33
C VAL A 51 35.60 11.33 -10.01
N CYS A 52 35.82 12.65 -10.01
CA CYS A 52 37.10 13.26 -9.65
C CYS A 52 37.52 13.04 -8.18
N ARG A 53 36.60 12.60 -7.32
CA ARG A 53 36.85 12.23 -5.92
C ARG A 53 37.21 10.75 -5.76
N LEU A 54 37.17 9.95 -6.83
CA LEU A 54 37.47 8.52 -6.81
C LEU A 54 38.87 8.26 -7.40
N PRO A 55 39.69 7.40 -6.76
CA PRO A 55 40.98 7.01 -7.32
C PRO A 55 40.78 6.19 -8.60
N THR A 56 41.76 6.22 -9.51
CA THR A 56 41.70 5.46 -10.77
C THR A 56 41.51 3.95 -10.54
N ASP A 57 42.06 3.42 -9.45
CA ASP A 57 41.92 2.01 -9.07
C ASP A 57 40.49 1.62 -8.68
N PHE A 58 39.61 2.58 -8.36
CA PHE A 58 38.19 2.34 -8.16
C PHE A 58 37.56 1.67 -9.41
N PHE A 59 37.93 2.12 -10.60
CA PHE A 59 37.37 1.61 -11.86
C PHE A 59 38.00 0.29 -12.31
N ARG A 60 38.98 -0.23 -11.59
CA ARG A 60 39.62 -1.52 -11.83
C ARG A 60 39.06 -2.55 -10.88
N LEU A 61 38.01 -3.27 -11.28
CA LEU A 61 37.26 -4.17 -10.38
C LEU A 61 38.13 -5.23 -9.68
N GLU A 62 39.25 -5.63 -10.29
CA GLU A 62 40.25 -6.53 -9.69
C GLU A 62 40.89 -6.01 -8.39
N THR A 63 40.91 -4.69 -8.18
CA THR A 63 41.48 -4.06 -6.96
C THR A 63 40.57 -4.21 -5.75
N ARG A 64 39.30 -4.58 -5.97
CA ARG A 64 38.23 -4.68 -4.95
C ARG A 64 37.87 -3.38 -4.22
N ILE A 65 38.47 -2.25 -4.59
CA ILE A 65 38.20 -0.95 -3.94
C ILE A 65 36.73 -0.55 -4.13
N ALA A 66 36.22 -0.55 -5.36
CA ALA A 66 34.81 -0.21 -5.63
C ALA A 66 33.85 -1.17 -4.92
N GLY A 67 34.13 -2.47 -4.94
CA GLY A 67 33.33 -3.47 -4.24
C GLY A 67 33.24 -3.18 -2.73
N ASN A 68 34.37 -2.96 -2.07
CA ASN A 68 34.40 -2.70 -0.63
C ASN A 68 33.69 -1.40 -0.26
N MET A 69 33.92 -0.31 -1.01
CA MET A 69 33.28 0.98 -0.77
C MET A 69 31.75 0.91 -0.93
N LEU A 70 31.27 0.34 -2.03
CA LEU A 70 29.83 0.23 -2.32
C LEU A 70 29.13 -0.76 -1.39
N GLN A 71 29.80 -1.86 -1.03
CA GLN A 71 29.28 -2.81 -0.04
C GLN A 71 29.09 -2.14 1.32
N LYS A 72 30.03 -1.29 1.75
CA LYS A 72 29.91 -0.56 3.02
C LYS A 72 28.71 0.38 3.01
N LEU A 73 28.52 1.19 1.96
CA LEU A 73 27.33 2.04 1.83
C LEU A 73 26.04 1.20 1.88
N THR A 74 26.02 0.06 1.19
CA THR A 74 24.88 -0.88 1.18
C THR A 74 24.60 -1.45 2.58
N ASN A 75 25.63 -1.79 3.36
CA ASN A 75 25.49 -2.31 4.74
C ASN A 75 24.80 -1.30 5.66
N TYR A 76 25.04 0.00 5.44
CA TYR A 76 24.38 1.09 6.15
C TYR A 76 23.07 1.54 5.50
N ARG A 77 22.57 0.81 4.49
CA ARG A 77 21.37 1.11 3.70
C ARG A 77 21.42 2.49 3.01
N MET A 78 22.62 3.02 2.81
CA MET A 78 22.83 4.29 2.15
C MET A 78 22.97 4.08 0.63
N LYS A 79 22.20 4.84 -0.15
CA LYS A 79 22.26 4.79 -1.62
C LYS A 79 23.30 5.79 -2.11
N CYS A 80 23.89 5.53 -3.28
CA CYS A 80 24.82 6.46 -3.87
C CYS A 80 24.71 6.57 -5.39
N ALA A 81 25.05 7.74 -5.91
CA ALA A 81 25.21 8.01 -7.32
C ALA A 81 26.64 8.48 -7.59
N ILE A 82 27.33 7.82 -8.51
CA ILE A 82 28.65 8.22 -9.01
C ILE A 82 28.44 9.06 -10.26
N VAL A 83 28.90 10.32 -10.22
CA VAL A 83 28.58 11.32 -11.25
C VAL A 83 29.86 11.86 -11.88
N GLY A 84 29.96 11.75 -13.20
CA GLY A 84 31.06 12.25 -14.02
C GLY A 84 31.42 11.32 -15.17
N ASP A 85 32.22 11.82 -16.11
CA ASP A 85 32.63 11.07 -17.29
C ASP A 85 33.55 9.89 -16.94
N ILE A 86 33.08 8.68 -17.26
CA ILE A 86 33.82 7.41 -17.12
C ILE A 86 33.99 6.69 -18.46
N SER A 87 33.83 7.39 -19.59
CA SER A 87 33.91 6.82 -20.93
C SER A 87 35.24 6.10 -21.18
N ALA A 88 36.36 6.67 -20.73
CA ALA A 88 37.68 6.08 -20.89
C ALA A 88 37.85 4.77 -20.08
N PRO A 89 37.53 4.71 -18.77
CA PRO A 89 37.46 3.44 -18.03
C PRO A 89 36.52 2.40 -18.65
N LEU A 90 35.34 2.80 -19.14
CA LEU A 90 34.38 1.90 -19.78
C LEU A 90 34.89 1.34 -21.11
N ALA A 91 35.64 2.12 -21.89
CA ALA A 91 36.27 1.64 -23.12
C ALA A 91 37.33 0.57 -22.82
N ALA A 92 38.06 0.74 -21.71
CA ALA A 92 39.17 -0.12 -21.32
C ALA A 92 38.76 -1.47 -20.68
N SER A 93 37.53 -1.63 -20.19
CA SER A 93 37.12 -2.85 -19.45
C SER A 93 35.68 -3.27 -19.73
N SER A 94 35.48 -4.48 -20.27
CA SER A 94 34.16 -5.08 -20.42
C SER A 94 33.50 -5.41 -19.08
N ALA A 95 34.28 -5.90 -18.11
CA ALA A 95 33.79 -6.20 -16.77
C ALA A 95 33.24 -4.95 -16.07
N LEU A 96 33.89 -3.79 -16.24
CA LEU A 96 33.39 -2.53 -15.72
C LEU A 96 32.08 -2.11 -16.40
N ARG A 97 31.96 -2.30 -17.73
CA ARG A 97 30.71 -2.02 -18.45
C ARG A 97 29.55 -2.85 -17.94
N ASP A 98 29.76 -4.14 -17.75
CA ASP A 98 28.73 -5.04 -17.22
C ASP A 98 28.34 -4.65 -15.79
N PHE A 99 29.32 -4.38 -14.94
CA PHE A 99 29.10 -3.91 -13.57
C PHE A 99 28.29 -2.61 -13.49
N VAL A 100 28.63 -1.61 -14.31
CA VAL A 100 27.90 -0.34 -14.36
C VAL A 100 26.47 -0.55 -14.85
N ARG A 101 26.27 -1.39 -15.88
CA ARG A 101 24.94 -1.75 -16.40
C ARG A 101 24.09 -2.39 -15.30
N GLU A 102 24.62 -3.37 -14.58
CA GLU A 102 23.93 -4.06 -13.50
C GLU A 102 23.61 -3.14 -12.33
N SER A 103 24.57 -2.33 -11.90
CA SER A 103 24.38 -1.33 -10.83
C SER A 103 23.24 -0.38 -11.19
N ASN A 104 23.24 0.13 -12.42
CA ASN A 104 22.22 1.02 -12.94
C ASN A 104 20.81 0.40 -12.98
N GLN A 105 20.68 -0.92 -13.11
CA GLN A 105 19.39 -1.61 -13.02
C GLN A 105 18.93 -1.81 -11.56
N GLY A 106 19.85 -1.69 -10.60
CA GLY A 106 19.59 -1.79 -9.18
C GLY A 106 19.00 -0.52 -8.54
N ARG A 107 18.82 -0.57 -7.22
CA ARG A 107 18.17 0.48 -6.41
C ARG A 107 19.13 1.23 -5.47
N ALA A 108 20.39 0.80 -5.38
CA ALA A 108 21.33 1.26 -4.36
C ALA A 108 22.51 2.06 -4.92
N VAL A 109 22.95 1.77 -6.14
CA VAL A 109 24.14 2.39 -6.76
C VAL A 109 23.82 2.77 -8.18
N TRP A 110 23.97 4.05 -8.53
CA TRP A 110 23.81 4.52 -9.91
C TRP A 110 25.07 5.21 -10.43
N PHE A 111 25.24 5.17 -11.74
CA PHE A 111 26.25 5.91 -12.49
C PHE A 111 25.54 6.83 -13.48
N ALA A 112 25.99 8.08 -13.54
CA ALA A 112 25.49 9.09 -14.47
C ALA A 112 26.64 9.99 -14.96
N ASP A 113 26.55 10.45 -16.21
CA ASP A 113 27.60 11.28 -16.81
C ASP A 113 27.67 12.67 -16.14
N ASP A 114 26.53 13.20 -15.74
CA ASP A 114 26.40 14.49 -15.05
C ASP A 114 25.15 14.53 -14.14
N MET A 115 24.94 15.67 -13.48
CA MET A 115 23.79 15.89 -12.59
C MET A 115 22.45 15.95 -13.33
N ASP A 116 22.44 16.35 -14.61
CA ASP A 116 21.21 16.43 -15.40
C ASP A 116 20.73 15.03 -15.77
N ALA A 117 21.64 14.16 -16.21
CA ALA A 117 21.38 12.74 -16.45
C ALA A 117 20.90 12.03 -15.18
N LEU A 118 21.52 12.32 -14.03
CA LEU A 118 21.07 11.82 -12.73
C LEU A 118 19.65 12.32 -12.40
N GLY A 119 19.37 13.61 -12.62
CA GLY A 119 18.06 14.21 -12.42
C GLY A 119 16.97 13.58 -13.29
N GLN A 120 17.25 13.34 -14.58
CA GLN A 120 16.34 12.64 -15.50
C GLN A 120 16.06 11.22 -15.02
N ARG A 121 17.07 10.51 -14.51
CA ARG A 121 16.92 9.17 -13.96
C ARG A 121 15.99 9.16 -12.75
N PHE A 122 16.14 10.10 -11.82
CA PHE A 122 15.23 10.26 -10.69
C PHE A 122 13.80 10.57 -11.15
N ALA A 123 13.64 11.48 -12.12
CA ALA A 123 12.35 11.81 -12.68
C ALA A 123 11.67 10.59 -13.35
N GLN A 124 12.44 9.78 -14.09
CA GLN A 124 11.93 8.57 -14.73
C GLN A 124 11.55 7.51 -13.69
N ALA A 125 12.37 7.28 -12.67
CA ALA A 125 12.03 6.37 -11.56
C ALA A 125 10.76 6.82 -10.82
N CYS A 126 10.59 8.13 -10.59
CA CYS A 126 9.40 8.71 -9.99
C CYS A 126 8.16 8.56 -10.89
N ALA A 127 8.30 8.80 -12.19
CA ALA A 127 7.23 8.63 -13.18
C ALA A 127 6.82 7.16 -13.33
N THR A 128 7.77 6.23 -13.39
CA THR A 128 7.49 4.78 -13.42
C THR A 128 6.85 4.32 -12.11
N ALA A 129 7.31 4.81 -10.96
CA ALA A 129 6.65 4.54 -9.68
C ALA A 129 5.22 5.10 -9.65
N THR A 130 4.98 6.29 -10.21
CA THR A 130 3.66 6.90 -10.30
C THR A 130 2.73 6.12 -11.24
N ALA A 131 3.23 5.70 -12.40
CA ALA A 131 2.50 4.88 -13.38
C ALA A 131 2.20 3.48 -12.83
N ALA A 132 3.15 2.83 -12.15
CA ALA A 132 2.94 1.54 -11.49
C ALA A 132 1.99 1.66 -10.29
N LYS A 133 2.05 2.75 -9.51
CA LYS A 133 1.10 3.04 -8.42
C LYS A 133 -0.34 3.19 -8.94
N SER A 134 -0.53 3.69 -10.18
CA SER A 134 -1.85 3.78 -10.82
C SER A 134 -2.44 2.43 -11.22
N ASP A 135 -1.66 1.34 -11.21
CA ASP A 135 -2.12 -0.02 -11.53
C ASP A 135 -2.37 -0.91 -10.30
N ILE A 136 -2.07 -0.45 -9.08
CA ILE A 136 -2.31 -1.24 -7.85
C ILE A 136 -3.77 -1.14 -7.36
N TYR A 137 -4.39 0.01 -7.62
CA TYR A 137 -5.74 0.33 -7.21
C TYR A 137 -6.44 1.15 -8.30
N GLN A 138 -7.76 1.17 -8.24
CA GLN A 138 -8.59 2.13 -8.95
C GLN A 138 -8.97 3.23 -7.98
N PHE A 139 -8.80 4.47 -8.39
CA PHE A 139 -9.17 5.62 -7.58
C PHE A 139 -10.01 6.61 -8.37
N GLN A 140 -11.16 6.96 -7.82
CA GLN A 140 -12.01 8.02 -8.32
C GLN A 140 -12.12 9.10 -7.24
N ARG A 141 -11.70 10.33 -7.57
CA ARG A 141 -11.82 11.47 -6.66
C ARG A 141 -13.26 11.99 -6.63
N GLY A 142 -13.75 12.30 -5.43
CA GLY A 142 -15.00 12.99 -5.16
C GLY A 142 -14.80 14.37 -4.51
N ASN A 143 -15.92 14.97 -4.09
CA ASN A 143 -16.02 16.33 -3.54
C ASN A 143 -16.90 16.41 -2.28
N ALA A 144 -17.27 15.27 -1.70
CA ALA A 144 -17.99 15.19 -0.43
C ALA A 144 -17.05 14.73 0.71
N PRO A 145 -17.44 14.90 1.99
CA PRO A 145 -16.71 14.37 3.14
C PRO A 145 -16.85 12.84 3.31
N LEU A 146 -16.74 12.10 2.20
CA LEU A 146 -16.93 10.65 2.11
C LEU A 146 -15.83 10.01 1.27
N LEU A 147 -15.14 9.06 1.87
CA LEU A 147 -14.25 8.12 1.20
C LEU A 147 -14.76 6.71 1.39
N ILE A 148 -15.10 6.03 0.30
CA ILE A 148 -15.38 4.59 0.30
C ILE A 148 -14.11 3.85 -0.12
N SER A 149 -13.67 2.92 0.71
CA SER A 149 -12.51 2.07 0.46
C SER A 149 -12.95 0.61 0.40
N ILE A 150 -12.52 -0.09 -0.66
CA ILE A 150 -12.87 -1.48 -0.98
C ILE A 150 -11.56 -2.28 -1.15
N PRO A 151 -10.86 -2.58 -0.04
CA PRO A 151 -9.51 -3.15 -0.08
C PRO A 151 -9.46 -4.58 -0.63
N HIS A 152 -10.58 -5.30 -0.70
CA HIS A 152 -10.65 -6.66 -1.25
C HIS A 152 -11.44 -6.74 -2.57
N LEU A 153 -11.66 -5.61 -3.25
CA LEU A 153 -12.33 -5.59 -4.57
C LEU A 153 -11.55 -6.37 -5.65
N GLY A 154 -10.22 -6.31 -5.56
CA GLY A 154 -9.33 -6.79 -6.61
C GLY A 154 -9.38 -8.31 -6.75
N SER A 155 -9.35 -8.79 -7.99
CA SER A 155 -9.26 -10.22 -8.31
C SER A 155 -8.06 -10.56 -9.19
N GLN A 156 -7.26 -9.55 -9.57
CA GLN A 156 -6.09 -9.79 -10.38
C GLN A 156 -5.02 -10.55 -9.57
N LEU A 157 -4.41 -11.51 -10.24
CA LEU A 157 -3.30 -12.31 -9.73
C LEU A 157 -2.12 -12.11 -10.69
N PRO A 158 -0.98 -11.56 -10.21
CA PRO A 158 0.19 -11.41 -11.06
C PRO A 158 0.73 -12.79 -11.47
N ASP A 159 1.29 -12.90 -12.67
CA ASP A 159 1.64 -14.19 -13.29
C ASP A 159 2.57 -15.05 -12.42
N ALA A 160 3.54 -14.40 -11.76
CA ALA A 160 4.48 -15.07 -10.86
C ALA A 160 3.78 -15.74 -9.66
N GLN A 161 2.70 -15.15 -9.13
CA GLN A 161 1.90 -15.76 -8.06
C GLN A 161 0.91 -16.76 -8.64
N ARG A 162 0.26 -16.45 -9.76
CA ARG A 162 -0.71 -17.32 -10.43
C ARG A 162 -0.14 -18.71 -10.71
N ALA A 163 1.10 -18.79 -11.20
CA ALA A 163 1.78 -20.05 -11.51
C ALA A 163 2.00 -20.96 -10.27
N ARG A 164 1.96 -20.38 -9.06
CA ARG A 164 2.19 -21.07 -7.78
C ARG A 164 0.89 -21.44 -7.06
N MET A 165 -0.26 -21.01 -7.55
CA MET A 165 -1.53 -21.18 -6.87
C MET A 165 -2.19 -22.53 -7.19
N THR A 166 -3.02 -22.99 -6.26
CA THR A 166 -3.97 -24.08 -6.48
C THR A 166 -5.18 -23.59 -7.27
N GLU A 167 -6.07 -24.50 -7.69
CA GLU A 167 -7.33 -24.09 -8.31
C GLU A 167 -8.19 -23.22 -7.38
N ALA A 168 -8.22 -23.51 -6.08
CA ALA A 168 -8.92 -22.69 -5.09
C ALA A 168 -8.31 -21.28 -4.99
N GLY A 169 -6.98 -21.17 -5.02
CA GLY A 169 -6.27 -19.89 -5.06
C GLY A 169 -6.60 -19.08 -6.32
N LEU A 170 -6.62 -19.75 -7.49
CA LEU A 170 -6.93 -19.11 -8.78
C LEU A 170 -8.36 -18.57 -8.85
N ARG A 171 -9.31 -19.20 -8.15
CA ARG A 171 -10.72 -18.73 -8.09
C ARG A 171 -10.88 -17.46 -7.28
N SER A 172 -9.94 -17.12 -6.39
CA SER A 172 -9.99 -15.92 -5.54
C SER A 172 -11.32 -15.80 -4.77
N GLY A 173 -11.74 -16.90 -4.11
CA GLY A 173 -13.10 -17.01 -3.57
C GLY A 173 -13.45 -16.06 -2.42
N ASP A 174 -12.44 -15.53 -1.71
CA ASP A 174 -12.64 -14.60 -0.58
C ASP A 174 -12.58 -13.11 -1.01
N THR A 175 -12.69 -12.84 -2.31
CA THR A 175 -12.74 -11.47 -2.89
C THR A 175 -14.10 -10.83 -2.60
N ASP A 176 -14.09 -9.50 -2.42
CA ASP A 176 -15.29 -8.68 -2.36
C ASP A 176 -15.85 -8.39 -3.75
N TRP A 177 -16.27 -9.46 -4.43
CA TRP A 177 -16.78 -9.38 -5.79
C TRP A 177 -17.94 -8.38 -5.90
N HIS A 178 -17.97 -7.64 -7.01
CA HIS A 178 -19.04 -6.71 -7.42
C HIS A 178 -19.38 -5.56 -6.47
N LEU A 179 -18.57 -5.31 -5.44
CA LEU A 179 -18.83 -4.15 -4.56
C LEU A 179 -18.66 -2.82 -5.30
N ASP A 180 -17.81 -2.74 -6.32
CA ASP A 180 -17.75 -1.58 -7.22
C ASP A 180 -19.09 -1.30 -7.93
N THR A 181 -19.77 -2.37 -8.37
CA THR A 181 -21.08 -2.30 -9.00
C THR A 181 -22.17 -1.96 -7.97
N LEU A 182 -22.18 -2.62 -6.81
CA LEU A 182 -23.14 -2.38 -5.74
C LEU A 182 -23.05 -0.96 -5.16
N TYR A 183 -21.83 -0.42 -5.04
CA TYR A 183 -21.57 0.95 -4.61
C TYR A 183 -21.57 1.96 -5.78
N GLY A 184 -22.07 1.60 -6.96
CA GLY A 184 -22.10 2.50 -8.13
C GLY A 184 -22.82 3.84 -7.88
N TRP A 185 -23.74 3.89 -6.90
CA TRP A 185 -24.42 5.11 -6.45
C TRP A 185 -23.53 6.08 -5.66
N ALA A 186 -22.39 5.62 -5.12
CA ALA A 186 -21.48 6.44 -4.31
C ALA A 186 -21.04 7.74 -5.00
N ARG A 187 -20.88 7.68 -6.33
CA ARG A 187 -20.53 8.85 -7.15
C ARG A 187 -21.60 9.95 -7.07
N ALA A 188 -22.88 9.59 -7.03
CA ALA A 188 -23.96 10.56 -6.93
C ALA A 188 -23.95 11.30 -5.59
N LEU A 189 -23.39 10.70 -4.54
CA LEU A 189 -23.14 11.34 -3.25
C LEU A 189 -21.85 12.16 -3.20
N GLY A 190 -21.11 12.26 -4.31
CA GLY A 190 -19.83 12.97 -4.37
C GLY A 190 -18.68 12.25 -3.66
N ALA A 191 -18.81 10.94 -3.37
CA ALA A 191 -17.78 10.17 -2.68
C ALA A 191 -16.49 10.07 -3.49
N SER A 192 -15.34 10.13 -2.80
CA SER A 192 -14.12 9.49 -3.31
C SER A 192 -14.24 7.97 -3.14
N VAL A 193 -13.76 7.20 -4.12
CA VAL A 193 -13.79 5.74 -4.09
C VAL A 193 -12.40 5.19 -4.40
N LEU A 194 -11.91 4.31 -3.52
CA LEU A 194 -10.64 3.60 -3.67
C LEU A 194 -10.90 2.09 -3.64
N GLY A 195 -10.54 1.37 -4.70
CA GLY A 195 -10.72 -0.07 -4.79
C GLY A 195 -9.42 -0.78 -5.20
N ALA A 196 -9.09 -1.89 -4.55
CA ALA A 196 -7.91 -2.66 -4.91
C ALA A 196 -8.06 -3.30 -6.31
N ARG A 197 -6.96 -3.47 -7.06
CA ARG A 197 -6.95 -4.24 -8.32
C ARG A 197 -6.54 -5.70 -8.12
N TYR A 198 -5.64 -5.95 -7.18
CA TYR A 198 -5.09 -7.26 -6.89
C TYR A 198 -5.85 -7.98 -5.78
N SER A 199 -5.92 -9.30 -5.90
CA SER A 199 -6.57 -10.17 -4.92
C SER A 199 -5.93 -10.05 -3.54
N ARG A 200 -6.79 -10.14 -2.51
CA ARG A 200 -6.36 -10.30 -1.12
C ARG A 200 -5.47 -11.53 -0.88
N TYR A 201 -5.49 -12.52 -1.79
CA TYR A 201 -4.59 -13.67 -1.76
C TYR A 201 -3.15 -13.31 -2.14
N VAL A 202 -2.94 -12.18 -2.83
CA VAL A 202 -1.61 -11.58 -2.99
C VAL A 202 -1.22 -10.94 -1.67
N VAL A 203 -1.99 -9.95 -1.21
CA VAL A 203 -1.81 -9.30 0.09
C VAL A 203 -3.14 -8.79 0.61
N ASP A 204 -3.44 -9.03 1.89
CA ASP A 204 -4.63 -8.52 2.55
C ASP A 204 -4.37 -7.08 3.02
N LEU A 205 -4.91 -6.12 2.27
CA LEU A 205 -4.78 -4.68 2.55
C LEU A 205 -5.51 -4.24 3.83
N ASN A 206 -6.36 -5.08 4.43
CA ASN A 206 -7.03 -4.82 5.70
C ASN A 206 -6.39 -5.59 6.87
N ARG A 207 -5.11 -5.98 6.72
CA ARG A 207 -4.23 -6.50 7.77
C ARG A 207 -3.08 -5.50 8.05
N PRO A 208 -2.59 -5.44 9.31
CA PRO A 208 -1.45 -4.59 9.62
C PRO A 208 -0.19 -5.12 8.93
N SER A 209 0.73 -4.21 8.59
CA SER A 209 1.95 -4.55 7.84
C SER A 209 2.90 -5.51 8.58
N ASP A 210 2.81 -5.58 9.91
CA ASP A 210 3.55 -6.50 10.77
C ASP A 210 2.80 -7.83 11.04
N ASP A 211 1.61 -7.99 10.47
CA ASP A 211 0.71 -9.14 10.67
C ASP A 211 0.27 -9.39 12.14
N ALA A 212 0.37 -8.34 12.97
CA ALA A 212 -0.09 -8.37 14.35
C ALA A 212 -1.54 -8.84 14.44
N SER A 213 -1.83 -9.69 15.44
CA SER A 213 -3.18 -10.23 15.61
C SER A 213 -4.15 -9.17 16.11
N LEU A 214 -5.18 -8.89 15.33
CA LEU A 214 -6.27 -8.01 15.74
C LEU A 214 -7.27 -8.70 16.68
N TYR A 215 -7.36 -10.04 16.61
CA TYR A 215 -8.26 -10.86 17.42
C TYR A 215 -7.48 -12.03 18.04
N PRO A 216 -6.88 -11.85 19.23
CA PRO A 216 -6.18 -12.94 19.92
C PRO A 216 -7.08 -14.16 20.13
N GLY A 217 -6.55 -15.35 19.85
CA GLY A 217 -7.26 -16.62 20.06
C GLY A 217 -8.28 -17.04 18.99
N GLN A 218 -8.36 -16.33 17.86
CA GLN A 218 -9.25 -16.68 16.75
C GLN A 218 -8.48 -17.16 15.51
N THR A 219 -9.01 -18.15 14.80
CA THR A 219 -8.50 -18.58 13.49
C THR A 219 -8.52 -17.39 12.54
N LYS A 220 -7.36 -17.02 12.00
CA LYS A 220 -7.21 -15.85 11.14
C LYS A 220 -6.44 -16.19 9.86
N THR A 221 -6.71 -15.42 8.81
CA THR A 221 -5.81 -15.26 7.67
C THR A 221 -4.74 -14.22 8.01
N GLY A 222 -3.50 -14.47 7.60
CA GLY A 222 -2.39 -13.51 7.73
C GLY A 222 -2.38 -12.48 6.59
N LEU A 223 -1.46 -11.53 6.68
CA LEU A 223 -1.21 -10.48 5.68
C LEU A 223 -1.02 -11.04 4.26
N CYS A 224 -0.36 -12.18 4.11
CA CYS A 224 -0.28 -12.95 2.87
C CYS A 224 -0.95 -14.30 3.13
N PRO A 225 -2.27 -14.43 2.86
CA PRO A 225 -3.03 -15.63 3.21
C PRO A 225 -2.50 -16.86 2.48
N THR A 226 -2.35 -17.99 3.20
CA THR A 226 -1.98 -19.29 2.62
C THR A 226 -3.17 -20.23 2.45
N HIS A 227 -4.30 -19.92 3.08
CA HIS A 227 -5.54 -20.70 3.02
C HIS A 227 -6.74 -19.79 2.81
N THR A 228 -7.74 -20.30 2.08
CA THR A 228 -9.05 -19.64 1.95
C THR A 228 -9.79 -19.61 3.28
N PHE A 229 -10.87 -18.84 3.38
CA PHE A 229 -11.75 -18.88 4.55
C PHE A 229 -12.36 -20.27 4.80
N ARG A 230 -12.57 -21.05 3.74
CA ARG A 230 -13.03 -22.45 3.83
C ARG A 230 -11.93 -23.43 4.23
N GLY A 231 -10.67 -23.01 4.22
CA GLY A 231 -9.52 -23.82 4.63
C GLY A 231 -8.82 -24.59 3.51
N GLU A 232 -9.11 -24.24 2.26
CA GLU A 232 -8.39 -24.79 1.11
C GLU A 232 -7.05 -24.08 0.95
N PRO A 233 -5.96 -24.78 0.60
CA PRO A 233 -4.66 -24.15 0.35
C PRO A 233 -4.75 -23.23 -0.87
N ILE A 234 -4.20 -22.01 -0.76
CA ILE A 234 -4.15 -21.03 -1.86
C ILE A 234 -2.96 -21.32 -2.78
N TYR A 235 -1.83 -21.73 -2.20
CA TYR A 235 -0.59 -22.04 -2.91
C TYR A 235 -0.37 -23.55 -2.97
N GLN A 236 0.32 -24.00 -4.00
CA GLN A 236 0.84 -25.37 -4.07
C GLN A 236 1.80 -25.61 -2.90
N ASP A 237 1.96 -26.86 -2.48
CA ASP A 237 2.81 -27.23 -1.36
C ASP A 237 4.25 -26.75 -1.57
N GLY A 238 4.80 -26.03 -0.58
CA GLY A 238 6.13 -25.41 -0.64
C GLY A 238 6.21 -24.15 -1.51
N ALA A 239 5.10 -23.70 -2.11
CA ALA A 239 5.03 -22.51 -2.94
C ALA A 239 4.41 -21.31 -2.22
N GLU A 240 4.25 -21.35 -0.90
CA GLU A 240 3.80 -20.23 -0.07
C GLU A 240 4.76 -19.02 -0.14
N PRO A 241 4.26 -17.79 0.10
CA PRO A 241 5.12 -16.62 0.21
C PRO A 241 6.04 -16.72 1.44
N ASP A 242 7.34 -16.64 1.20
CA ASP A 242 8.36 -16.49 2.24
C ASP A 242 8.45 -15.03 2.72
N GLU A 243 9.38 -14.75 3.64
CA GLU A 243 9.54 -13.40 4.21
C GLU A 243 9.97 -12.36 3.16
N ALA A 244 10.82 -12.76 2.21
CA ALA A 244 11.26 -11.87 1.14
C ALA A 244 10.08 -11.50 0.22
N GLU A 245 9.22 -12.48 -0.08
CA GLU A 245 8.01 -12.29 -0.85
C GLU A 245 6.99 -11.42 -0.12
N ARG A 246 6.81 -11.62 1.20
CA ARG A 246 5.97 -10.76 2.05
C ARG A 246 6.45 -9.31 2.02
N ALA A 247 7.75 -9.07 2.22
CA ALA A 247 8.33 -7.73 2.17
C ALA A 247 8.14 -7.07 0.79
N ARG A 248 8.37 -7.83 -0.29
CA ARG A 248 8.15 -7.34 -1.66
C ARG A 248 6.69 -6.94 -1.89
N ARG A 249 5.74 -7.74 -1.42
CA ARG A 249 4.30 -7.47 -1.58
C ARG A 249 3.82 -6.28 -0.74
N LEU A 250 4.39 -6.11 0.45
CA LEU A 250 4.16 -4.91 1.26
C LEU A 250 4.55 -3.65 0.47
N ASP A 251 5.75 -3.63 -0.10
CA ASP A 251 6.24 -2.47 -0.84
C ASP A 251 5.49 -2.24 -2.15
N ALA A 252 5.13 -3.33 -2.87
CA ALA A 252 4.52 -3.25 -4.18
C ALA A 252 3.01 -2.97 -4.16
N TYR A 253 2.29 -3.43 -3.13
CA TYR A 253 0.82 -3.41 -3.11
C TYR A 253 0.26 -2.72 -1.87
N TRP A 254 0.74 -3.11 -0.67
CA TRP A 254 0.20 -2.58 0.59
C TRP A 254 0.52 -1.10 0.77
N ARG A 255 1.79 -0.71 0.68
CA ARG A 255 2.21 0.69 0.88
C ARG A 255 1.53 1.64 -0.11
N PRO A 256 1.48 1.37 -1.44
CA PRO A 256 0.78 2.24 -2.37
C PRO A 256 -0.70 2.46 -2.07
N TYR A 257 -1.42 1.40 -1.67
CA TYR A 257 -2.84 1.52 -1.32
C TYR A 257 -3.02 2.38 -0.06
N HIS A 258 -2.24 2.10 1.00
CA HIS A 258 -2.30 2.82 2.26
C HIS A 258 -1.83 4.28 2.14
N ASP A 259 -0.82 4.56 1.31
CA ASP A 259 -0.40 5.92 0.98
C ASP A 259 -1.53 6.69 0.33
N LYS A 260 -2.22 6.08 -0.66
CA LYS A 260 -3.33 6.74 -1.33
C LYS A 260 -4.50 6.99 -0.41
N LEU A 261 -4.85 5.98 0.40
CA LEU A 261 -5.90 6.06 1.40
C LEU A 261 -5.62 7.21 2.39
N ARG A 262 -4.42 7.26 2.96
CA ARG A 262 -3.98 8.32 3.89
C ARG A 262 -4.07 9.71 3.24
N LEU A 263 -3.50 9.88 2.05
CA LEU A 263 -3.50 11.17 1.34
C LEU A 263 -4.93 11.66 1.05
N GLU A 264 -5.83 10.74 0.72
CA GLU A 264 -7.22 11.10 0.44
C GLU A 264 -8.01 11.47 1.71
N ILE A 265 -7.79 10.76 2.82
CA ILE A 265 -8.33 11.11 4.14
C ILE A 265 -7.87 12.52 4.54
N GLU A 266 -6.56 12.78 4.46
CA GLU A 266 -5.97 14.08 4.78
C GLU A 266 -6.58 15.22 3.94
N ARG A 267 -6.72 14.98 2.63
CA ARG A 267 -7.31 15.95 1.70
C ARG A 267 -8.77 16.25 2.03
N ILE A 268 -9.60 15.22 2.18
CA ILE A 268 -11.03 15.39 2.46
C ILE A 268 -11.21 16.13 3.78
N ARG A 269 -10.46 15.75 4.82
CA ARG A 269 -10.47 16.43 6.12
C ARG A 269 -10.04 17.89 5.99
N ALA A 270 -9.01 18.19 5.21
CA ALA A 270 -8.56 19.58 5.00
C ALA A 270 -9.62 20.44 4.28
N GLU A 271 -10.38 19.85 3.36
CA GLU A 271 -11.40 20.56 2.58
C GLU A 271 -12.74 20.69 3.32
N HIS A 272 -13.11 19.71 4.15
CA HIS A 272 -14.44 19.61 4.75
C HIS A 272 -14.42 19.63 6.29
N GLY A 273 -13.28 19.73 6.95
CA GLY A 273 -13.14 19.69 8.40
C GLY A 273 -13.28 18.30 9.02
N ALA A 274 -14.01 17.38 8.38
CA ALA A 274 -14.22 16.00 8.82
C ALA A 274 -14.33 15.05 7.62
N VAL A 275 -14.13 13.75 7.87
CA VAL A 275 -14.26 12.70 6.84
C VAL A 275 -14.93 11.44 7.38
N LEU A 276 -15.87 10.91 6.60
CA LEU A 276 -16.37 9.54 6.73
C LEU A 276 -15.52 8.60 5.88
N LEU A 277 -14.75 7.73 6.51
CA LEU A 277 -14.14 6.57 5.88
C LEU A 277 -15.10 5.37 5.99
N TRP A 278 -15.69 4.97 4.87
CA TRP A 278 -16.55 3.80 4.78
C TRP A 278 -15.77 2.62 4.19
N GLU A 279 -15.46 1.64 5.04
CA GLU A 279 -14.81 0.39 4.67
C GLU A 279 -15.86 -0.62 4.21
N ALA A 280 -15.96 -0.83 2.89
CA ALA A 280 -16.91 -1.74 2.29
C ALA A 280 -16.29 -3.14 2.13
N HIS A 281 -16.91 -4.14 2.77
CA HIS A 281 -16.47 -5.54 2.76
C HIS A 281 -17.65 -6.48 2.52
N SER A 282 -17.34 -7.68 2.04
CA SER A 282 -18.33 -8.75 1.91
C SER A 282 -17.74 -10.10 2.29
N ILE A 283 -18.61 -11.03 2.68
CA ILE A 283 -18.18 -12.38 3.05
C ILE A 283 -19.25 -13.41 2.74
N ALA A 284 -18.84 -14.63 2.42
CA ALA A 284 -19.78 -15.74 2.28
C ALA A 284 -20.58 -15.93 3.58
N SER A 285 -21.90 -16.07 3.44
CA SER A 285 -22.87 -16.08 4.53
C SER A 285 -22.71 -17.23 5.50
N VAL A 286 -22.15 -18.36 5.04
CA VAL A 286 -21.90 -19.56 5.83
C VAL A 286 -20.45 -20.03 5.65
N LEU A 287 -19.67 -19.91 6.72
CA LEU A 287 -18.26 -20.33 6.80
C LEU A 287 -18.03 -21.14 8.10
N PRO A 288 -18.37 -22.46 8.11
CA PRO A 288 -18.36 -23.28 9.33
C PRO A 288 -17.00 -23.37 10.04
N ARG A 289 -15.91 -23.17 9.30
CA ARG A 289 -14.55 -23.13 9.85
C ARG A 289 -14.30 -21.89 10.73
N LEU A 290 -15.02 -20.80 10.48
CA LEU A 290 -14.81 -19.50 11.13
C LEU A 290 -15.97 -19.11 12.07
N PHE A 291 -17.19 -19.54 11.73
CA PHE A 291 -18.43 -19.13 12.39
C PHE A 291 -19.43 -20.27 12.47
N GLU A 292 -20.25 -20.25 13.53
CA GLU A 292 -21.41 -21.12 13.64
C GLU A 292 -22.60 -20.52 12.88
N GLY A 293 -23.26 -21.33 12.06
CA GLY A 293 -24.48 -20.94 11.35
C GLY A 293 -24.28 -19.89 10.25
N LYS A 294 -25.39 -19.22 9.89
CA LYS A 294 -25.40 -18.10 8.94
C LYS A 294 -25.05 -16.80 9.68
N LEU A 295 -24.14 -16.02 9.12
CA LEU A 295 -23.83 -14.67 9.60
C LEU A 295 -25.04 -13.73 9.45
N PRO A 296 -25.16 -12.70 10.31
CA PRO A 296 -26.08 -11.60 10.06
C PRO A 296 -25.79 -10.99 8.68
N ASP A 297 -26.83 -10.56 7.96
CA ASP A 297 -26.69 -10.07 6.59
C ASP A 297 -25.86 -8.78 6.52
N LEU A 298 -25.98 -7.89 7.51
CA LEU A 298 -25.28 -6.60 7.60
C LEU A 298 -24.54 -6.49 8.94
N ASN A 299 -23.21 -6.51 8.92
CA ASN A 299 -22.39 -6.42 10.14
C ASN A 299 -21.61 -5.11 10.16
N VAL A 300 -21.97 -4.20 11.07
CA VAL A 300 -21.31 -2.90 11.22
C VAL A 300 -20.20 -2.99 12.27
N GLY A 301 -18.98 -2.62 11.89
CA GLY A 301 -17.81 -2.58 12.77
C GLY A 301 -17.31 -1.15 12.97
N THR A 302 -17.15 -0.74 14.23
CA THR A 302 -16.67 0.60 14.62
C THR A 302 -15.57 0.56 15.68
N ALA A 303 -14.80 -0.53 15.71
CA ALA A 303 -13.79 -0.83 16.71
C ALA A 303 -14.34 -0.72 18.15
N ASP A 304 -15.51 -1.32 18.40
CA ASP A 304 -16.24 -1.21 19.68
C ASP A 304 -16.58 0.26 20.05
N GLY A 305 -16.83 1.10 19.03
CA GLY A 305 -17.14 2.53 19.18
C GLY A 305 -15.92 3.46 19.18
N ALA A 306 -14.71 2.93 19.05
CA ALA A 306 -13.49 3.75 19.05
C ALA A 306 -13.19 4.44 17.71
N SER A 307 -13.73 3.97 16.58
CA SER A 307 -13.34 4.46 15.25
C SER A 307 -14.25 5.56 14.68
N CYS A 308 -15.40 5.84 15.30
CA CYS A 308 -16.30 6.92 14.89
C CYS A 308 -17.00 7.54 16.12
N ALA A 309 -17.57 8.72 15.96
CA ALA A 309 -18.33 9.34 17.03
C ALA A 309 -19.69 8.63 17.24
N PRO A 310 -20.26 8.63 18.46
CA PRO A 310 -21.47 7.85 18.78
C PRO A 310 -22.69 8.18 17.91
N ASP A 311 -22.92 9.45 17.61
CA ASP A 311 -24.01 9.94 16.76
C ASP A 311 -23.93 9.45 15.30
N VAL A 312 -22.73 9.17 14.79
CA VAL A 312 -22.54 8.54 13.47
C VAL A 312 -23.06 7.10 13.50
N LEU A 313 -22.68 6.34 14.52
CA LEU A 313 -23.12 4.96 14.70
C LEU A 313 -24.63 4.89 14.98
N ASP A 314 -25.17 5.81 15.77
CA ASP A 314 -26.60 5.86 16.08
C ASP A 314 -27.44 6.18 14.84
N ALA A 315 -26.96 7.06 13.95
CA ALA A 315 -27.60 7.31 12.67
C ALA A 315 -27.67 6.06 11.77
N ILE A 316 -26.60 5.24 11.78
CA ILE A 316 -26.58 3.95 11.06
C ILE A 316 -27.55 2.95 11.70
N ARG A 317 -27.56 2.85 13.03
CA ARG A 317 -28.47 1.95 13.77
C ARG A 317 -29.94 2.23 13.45
N GLN A 318 -30.34 3.50 13.40
CA GLN A 318 -31.71 3.89 13.04
C GLN A 318 -32.10 3.39 11.64
N ARG A 319 -31.16 3.33 10.69
CA ARG A 319 -31.40 2.76 9.36
C ARG A 319 -31.52 1.23 9.41
N LEU A 320 -30.70 0.57 10.22
CA LEU A 320 -30.73 -0.88 10.41
C LEU A 320 -32.03 -1.37 11.07
N GLU A 321 -32.61 -0.61 12.00
CA GLU A 321 -33.90 -0.95 12.63
C GLU A 321 -35.03 -1.10 11.61
N GLY A 322 -34.99 -0.35 10.50
CA GLY A 322 -35.93 -0.44 9.39
C GLY A 322 -35.50 -1.38 8.26
N ALA A 323 -34.38 -2.11 8.40
CA ALA A 323 -33.76 -2.86 7.30
C ALA A 323 -34.37 -4.26 7.08
N ALA A 324 -35.52 -4.58 7.66
CA ALA A 324 -36.18 -5.86 7.42
C ALA A 324 -36.36 -6.10 5.89
N PRO A 325 -36.09 -7.31 5.38
CA PRO A 325 -35.87 -8.55 6.11
C PRO A 325 -34.40 -8.85 6.49
N TYR A 326 -33.47 -7.92 6.30
CA TYR A 326 -32.06 -8.17 6.56
C TYR A 326 -31.78 -8.24 8.06
N THR A 327 -31.07 -9.30 8.46
CA THR A 327 -30.52 -9.43 9.81
C THR A 327 -29.26 -8.59 9.95
N TRP A 328 -28.97 -8.10 11.15
CA TRP A 328 -27.81 -7.24 11.35
C TRP A 328 -27.20 -7.36 12.73
N ALA A 329 -25.93 -6.96 12.84
CA ALA A 329 -25.21 -6.85 14.10
C ALA A 329 -24.29 -5.62 14.09
N VAL A 330 -24.05 -5.04 15.27
CA VAL A 330 -23.11 -3.94 15.47
C VAL A 330 -22.02 -4.40 16.42
N ASN A 331 -20.75 -4.29 16.02
CA ASN A 331 -19.58 -4.72 16.79
C ASN A 331 -19.70 -6.16 17.31
N GLY A 332 -20.34 -7.04 16.53
CA GLY A 332 -20.42 -8.47 16.81
C GLY A 332 -19.09 -9.15 16.54
N ARG A 333 -19.07 -10.12 15.62
CA ARG A 333 -17.80 -10.76 15.20
C ARG A 333 -16.95 -9.83 14.35
N PHE A 334 -17.58 -9.00 13.52
CA PHE A 334 -16.90 -7.99 12.69
C PHE A 334 -16.90 -6.65 13.42
N LYS A 335 -15.79 -6.36 14.10
CA LYS A 335 -15.61 -5.10 14.84
C LYS A 335 -14.84 -4.04 14.05
N GLY A 336 -14.49 -4.29 12.81
CA GLY A 336 -13.60 -3.44 12.01
C GLY A 336 -12.18 -4.02 11.93
N GLY A 337 -11.63 -4.04 10.71
CA GLY A 337 -10.30 -4.53 10.39
C GLY A 337 -9.19 -3.53 10.70
N HIS A 338 -8.02 -3.74 10.10
CA HIS A 338 -6.87 -2.87 10.30
C HIS A 338 -7.18 -1.43 9.88
N ILE A 339 -7.77 -1.22 8.71
CA ILE A 339 -8.01 0.12 8.17
C ILE A 339 -8.95 0.91 9.10
N THR A 340 -10.08 0.31 9.49
CA THR A 340 -11.04 0.94 10.42
C THR A 340 -10.38 1.36 11.74
N ARG A 341 -9.55 0.49 12.32
CA ARG A 341 -8.88 0.72 13.60
C ARG A 341 -7.72 1.70 13.51
N HIS A 342 -6.97 1.66 12.42
CA HIS A 342 -5.76 2.46 12.24
C HIS A 342 -6.09 3.91 11.87
N TYR A 343 -7.05 4.10 10.96
CA TYR A 343 -7.40 5.41 10.44
C TYR A 343 -8.55 6.07 11.21
N GLY A 344 -9.45 5.29 11.81
CA GLY A 344 -10.54 5.82 12.64
C GLY A 344 -10.00 6.54 13.87
N LYS A 345 -10.08 7.87 13.85
CA LYS A 345 -9.61 8.77 14.90
C LYS A 345 -10.66 9.88 15.06
N PRO A 346 -11.78 9.60 15.75
CA PRO A 346 -12.87 10.55 15.86
C PRO A 346 -12.47 11.86 16.54
N GLY A 347 -11.48 11.85 17.44
CA GLY A 347 -10.91 13.08 18.03
C GLY A 347 -10.16 13.96 17.03
N ASP A 348 -9.74 13.41 15.90
CA ASP A 348 -9.14 14.13 14.77
C ASP A 348 -10.14 14.31 13.61
N GLU A 349 -11.45 14.14 13.82
CA GLU A 349 -12.49 14.25 12.78
C GLU A 349 -12.33 13.25 11.62
N VAL A 350 -11.70 12.10 11.87
CA VAL A 350 -11.65 10.95 10.95
C VAL A 350 -12.53 9.84 11.50
N HIS A 351 -13.70 9.63 10.90
CA HIS A 351 -14.68 8.65 11.36
C HIS A 351 -14.69 7.45 10.43
N ALA A 352 -14.24 6.30 10.91
CA ALA A 352 -14.19 5.08 10.13
C ALA A 352 -15.29 4.10 10.56
N VAL A 353 -16.02 3.55 9.59
CA VAL A 353 -17.04 2.52 9.77
C VAL A 353 -16.79 1.41 8.77
N GLN A 354 -16.78 0.15 9.22
CA GLN A 354 -16.79 -1.02 8.35
C GLN A 354 -18.20 -1.57 8.21
N LEU A 355 -18.59 -1.94 6.99
CA LEU A 355 -19.72 -2.83 6.73
C LEU A 355 -19.19 -4.13 6.15
N GLU A 356 -19.37 -5.23 6.87
CA GLU A 356 -19.22 -6.58 6.32
C GLU A 356 -20.60 -7.13 5.96
N MET A 357 -20.83 -7.33 4.66
CA MET A 357 -22.12 -7.77 4.13
C MET A 357 -22.07 -9.23 3.67
N CYS A 358 -23.10 -10.03 3.98
CA CYS A 358 -23.21 -11.37 3.42
C CYS A 358 -23.33 -11.30 1.90
N GLN A 359 -22.49 -12.03 1.17
CA GLN A 359 -22.49 -12.08 -0.29
C GLN A 359 -23.84 -12.56 -0.85
N SER A 360 -24.53 -13.45 -0.15
CA SER A 360 -25.89 -13.92 -0.45
C SER A 360 -26.94 -12.80 -0.56
N THR A 361 -26.62 -11.56 -0.16
CA THR A 361 -27.52 -10.41 -0.30
C THR A 361 -27.47 -9.77 -1.70
N TYR A 362 -26.48 -10.09 -2.53
CA TYR A 362 -26.30 -9.44 -3.83
C TYR A 362 -25.62 -10.30 -4.92
N MET A 363 -25.13 -11.50 -4.60
CA MET A 363 -24.45 -12.39 -5.55
C MET A 363 -24.60 -13.87 -5.17
N ASP A 364 -24.28 -14.75 -6.11
CA ASP A 364 -24.14 -16.19 -5.84
C ASP A 364 -22.80 -16.46 -5.14
N GLU A 365 -22.81 -17.17 -4.00
CA GLU A 365 -21.61 -17.41 -3.16
C GLU A 365 -20.71 -18.57 -3.65
N THR A 366 -21.03 -19.11 -4.83
CA THR A 366 -20.31 -20.21 -5.48
C THR A 366 -19.76 -19.74 -6.81
N TYR A 367 -18.56 -20.21 -7.16
CA TYR A 367 -17.94 -19.95 -8.46
C TYR A 367 -18.92 -20.29 -9.62
N PRO A 368 -19.11 -19.41 -10.62
CA PRO A 368 -18.28 -18.25 -10.97
C PRO A 368 -18.70 -16.92 -10.31
N TYR A 369 -19.35 -16.95 -9.15
CA TYR A 369 -19.64 -15.77 -8.33
C TYR A 369 -20.52 -14.74 -9.05
N ALA A 370 -21.61 -15.19 -9.67
CA ALA A 370 -22.45 -14.33 -10.50
C ALA A 370 -23.12 -13.22 -9.66
N TYR A 371 -23.11 -11.99 -10.18
CA TYR A 371 -23.87 -10.89 -9.59
C TYR A 371 -25.37 -11.14 -9.73
N ARG A 372 -26.12 -10.86 -8.67
CA ARG A 372 -27.56 -11.07 -8.59
C ARG A 372 -28.27 -9.74 -8.46
N SER A 373 -28.58 -9.11 -9.60
CA SER A 373 -29.21 -7.78 -9.66
C SER A 373 -30.54 -7.71 -8.91
N ASP A 374 -31.30 -8.82 -8.87
CA ASP A 374 -32.56 -8.93 -8.13
C ASP A 374 -32.37 -8.88 -6.60
N LEU A 375 -31.27 -9.45 -6.10
CA LEU A 375 -30.91 -9.38 -4.69
C LEU A 375 -30.29 -8.00 -4.38
N ALA A 376 -29.35 -7.57 -5.22
CA ALA A 376 -28.62 -6.33 -5.05
C ALA A 376 -29.54 -5.10 -5.06
N ALA A 377 -30.55 -5.05 -5.94
CA ALA A 377 -31.54 -3.98 -5.98
C ALA A 377 -32.31 -3.81 -4.66
N ARG A 378 -32.41 -4.87 -3.85
CA ARG A 378 -33.11 -4.84 -2.55
C ARG A 378 -32.20 -4.38 -1.41
N VAL A 379 -30.92 -4.78 -1.41
CA VAL A 379 -29.99 -4.40 -0.34
C VAL A 379 -29.39 -3.01 -0.56
N THR A 380 -29.25 -2.58 -1.81
CA THR A 380 -28.60 -1.31 -2.19
C THR A 380 -29.22 -0.10 -1.46
N PRO A 381 -30.55 0.11 -1.44
CA PRO A 381 -31.14 1.26 -0.75
C PRO A 381 -30.89 1.26 0.77
N VAL A 382 -30.70 0.08 1.37
CA VAL A 382 -30.38 -0.05 2.80
C VAL A 382 -28.95 0.42 3.05
N VAL A 383 -28.00 -0.03 2.23
CA VAL A 383 -26.59 0.38 2.32
C VAL A 383 -26.44 1.87 2.05
N GLU A 384 -27.06 2.37 0.97
CA GLU A 384 -27.08 3.80 0.65
C GLU A 384 -27.69 4.62 1.79
N GLY A 385 -28.79 4.16 2.39
CA GLY A 385 -29.41 4.81 3.53
C GLY A 385 -28.51 4.89 4.76
N MET A 386 -27.74 3.83 5.06
CA MET A 386 -26.76 3.84 6.15
C MET A 386 -25.62 4.83 5.90
N VAL A 387 -25.03 4.80 4.69
CA VAL A 387 -23.94 5.70 4.31
C VAL A 387 -24.41 7.15 4.30
N GLY A 388 -25.59 7.42 3.72
CA GLY A 388 -26.21 8.75 3.70
C GLY A 388 -26.45 9.29 5.10
N ALA A 389 -27.02 8.49 6.00
CA ALA A 389 -27.28 8.91 7.39
C ALA A 389 -25.98 9.22 8.16
N ALA A 390 -24.93 8.43 7.97
CA ALA A 390 -23.61 8.70 8.53
C ALA A 390 -22.99 9.98 7.93
N LEU A 391 -23.09 10.14 6.61
CA LEU A 391 -22.57 11.30 5.88
C LEU A 391 -23.26 12.61 6.29
N GLU A 392 -24.56 12.59 6.56
CA GLU A 392 -25.30 13.74 7.08
C GLU A 392 -24.72 14.22 8.42
N ARG A 393 -24.33 13.30 9.30
CA ARG A 393 -23.67 13.63 10.58
C ARG A 393 -22.30 14.26 10.36
N ILE A 394 -21.49 13.70 9.47
CA ILE A 394 -20.15 14.26 9.17
C ILE A 394 -20.26 15.64 8.52
N SER A 395 -21.19 15.81 7.58
CA SER A 395 -21.42 17.09 6.87
C SER A 395 -21.94 18.20 7.79
N ALA A 396 -22.45 17.86 8.98
CA ALA A 396 -22.84 18.83 9.99
C ALA A 396 -21.66 19.33 10.85
N ARG A 397 -20.52 18.62 10.87
CA ARG A 397 -19.32 19.00 11.65
C ARG A 397 -18.40 19.97 10.92
N GLY A 398 -18.35 19.86 9.60
CA GLY A 398 -17.55 20.70 8.71
C GLY A 398 -18.10 22.10 8.44
N ARG A 399 -19.16 22.52 9.16
CA ARG A 399 -19.87 23.79 8.97
C ARG A 399 -19.63 24.76 10.11
#